data_AF-A0A3S0EI86-F1
#
_entry.id   AF-A0A3S0EI86-F1
#
_cell.length_a   1.000
_cell.length_b   1.000
_cell.length_c   1.000
_cell.angle_alpha   90.00
_cell.angle_beta   90.00
_cell.angle_gamma   90.00
#
_symmetry.space_group_name_H-M   'P 1'
#
loop_
_entity.id
_entity.type
_entity.pdbx_description
1 polymer ?
#
loop_
_entity_poly.entity_id
_entity_poly.type
_entity_poly.pdbx_seq_one_letter_code
_entity_poly.pdbx_strand_id
1 'polypeptide(L)'
;MHIPASTRRKTEQQRRDAARELPKTRLCGRVVLAVLSGPGELDQALAGLRSGLGGSWHLVTAFQFMSGQQAFFSAQCEVDTAKSDLLLAHRIAKAAADAQAITRLDLEVLRAVCAEAKVKVEHSVADVEAQHG
;
A
#
# COMPACT_ATOMS: atom_id res chain seq x y z
N MET A 1 3.28 10.69 25.39
CA MET A 1 1.94 10.43 24.80
C MET A 1 1.39 9.12 25.37
N HIS A 2 0.22 9.12 26.01
CA HIS A 2 -0.43 7.90 26.50
C HIS A 2 -1.32 7.33 25.38
N ILE A 3 -0.95 6.17 24.82
CA ILE A 3 -1.77 5.50 23.79
C ILE A 3 -2.97 4.84 24.49
N PRO A 4 -4.21 5.12 24.08
CA PRO A 4 -5.40 4.49 24.66
C PRO A 4 -5.35 2.95 24.57
N ALA A 5 -5.85 2.25 25.60
CA ALA A 5 -5.86 0.80 25.65
C ALA A 5 -6.63 0.16 24.48
N SER A 6 -7.66 0.83 23.97
CA SER A 6 -8.42 0.42 22.77
C SER A 6 -7.56 0.43 21.51
N THR A 7 -6.74 1.47 21.31
CA THR A 7 -5.79 1.57 20.20
C THR A 7 -4.71 0.51 20.27
N ARG A 8 -4.23 0.19 21.49
CA ARG A 8 -3.26 -0.89 21.71
C ARG A 8 -3.85 -2.26 21.33
N ARG A 9 -5.03 -2.60 21.85
CA ARG A 9 -5.73 -3.86 21.53
C ARG A 9 -6.00 -4.01 20.03
N LYS A 10 -6.43 -2.93 19.37
CA LYS A 10 -6.65 -2.94 17.91
C LYS A 10 -5.35 -3.24 17.16
N THR A 11 -4.25 -2.57 17.53
CA THR A 11 -2.94 -2.80 16.92
C THR A 11 -2.48 -4.25 17.10
N GLU A 12 -2.64 -4.81 18.30
CA GLU A 12 -2.29 -6.20 18.58
C GLU A 12 -3.12 -7.18 17.75
N GLN A 13 -4.43 -6.94 17.64
CA GLN A 13 -5.31 -7.76 16.80
C GLN A 13 -4.85 -7.74 15.34
N GLN A 14 -4.53 -6.55 14.81
CA GLN A 14 -4.07 -6.42 13.43
C GLN A 14 -2.74 -7.14 13.17
N ARG A 15 -1.83 -7.15 14.16
CA ARG A 15 -0.59 -7.95 14.09
C ARG A 15 -0.87 -9.44 14.07
N ARG A 16 -1.83 -9.93 14.85
CA ARG A 16 -2.23 -11.36 14.84
C ARG A 16 -2.84 -11.78 13.51
N ASP A 17 -3.66 -10.90 12.93
CA ASP A 17 -4.33 -11.17 11.66
C ASP A 17 -3.43 -10.96 10.42
N ALA A 18 -2.24 -10.40 10.60
CA ALA A 18 -1.34 -9.99 9.51
C ALA A 18 -1.04 -11.10 8.49
N ALA A 19 -0.72 -12.31 8.95
CA ALA A 19 -0.45 -13.44 8.05
C ALA A 19 -1.69 -13.86 7.25
N ARG A 20 -2.89 -13.78 7.85
CA ARG A 20 -4.16 -14.10 7.18
C ARG A 20 -4.52 -13.06 6.13
N GLU A 21 -4.17 -11.81 6.37
CA GLU A 21 -4.47 -10.69 5.46
C GLU A 21 -3.44 -10.55 4.33
N LEU A 22 -2.30 -11.25 4.39
CA LEU A 22 -1.23 -11.17 3.38
C LEU A 22 -1.72 -11.41 1.93
N PRO A 23 -2.57 -12.40 1.60
CA PRO A 23 -3.07 -12.57 0.23
C PRO A 23 -3.83 -11.34 -0.29
N LYS A 24 -4.63 -10.70 0.58
CA LYS A 24 -5.34 -9.45 0.26
C LYS A 24 -4.36 -8.30 0.06
N THR A 25 -3.35 -8.20 0.93
CA THR A 25 -2.26 -7.23 0.80
C THR A 25 -1.49 -7.39 -0.51
N ARG A 26 -1.23 -8.62 -0.95
CA ARG A 26 -0.59 -8.87 -2.26
C ARG A 26 -1.43 -8.34 -3.42
N LEU A 27 -2.72 -8.64 -3.44
CA LEU A 27 -3.62 -8.19 -4.52
C LEU A 27 -3.77 -6.66 -4.54
N CYS A 28 -4.01 -6.05 -3.37
CA CYS A 28 -4.13 -4.59 -3.29
C CYS A 28 -2.79 -3.89 -3.59
N GLY A 29 -1.67 -4.44 -3.14
CA GLY A 29 -0.34 -3.92 -3.40
C GLY A 29 0.01 -3.90 -4.90
N ARG A 30 -0.34 -4.98 -5.63
CA ARG A 30 -0.18 -5.03 -7.10
C ARG A 30 -0.93 -3.90 -7.79
N VAL A 31 -2.16 -3.60 -7.38
CA VAL A 31 -2.94 -2.50 -7.96
C VAL A 31 -2.25 -1.15 -7.74
N VAL A 32 -1.74 -0.90 -6.53
CA VAL A 32 -1.02 0.35 -6.22
C VAL A 32 0.22 0.50 -7.09
N LEU A 33 1.03 -0.55 -7.23
CA LEU A 33 2.25 -0.50 -8.05
C LEU A 33 1.93 -0.38 -9.55
N ALA A 34 0.87 -1.05 -10.01
CA ALA A 34 0.47 -1.04 -11.42
C ALA A 34 0.01 0.35 -11.91
N VAL A 35 -0.43 1.24 -11.01
CA VAL A 35 -0.70 2.65 -11.35
C VAL A 35 0.52 3.33 -11.98
N LEU A 36 1.73 2.95 -11.54
CA LEU A 36 2.99 3.51 -12.04
C LEU A 36 3.52 2.81 -13.29
N SER A 37 3.15 1.55 -13.51
CA SER A 37 3.66 0.74 -14.62
C SER A 37 2.93 0.97 -15.95
N GLY A 38 1.72 1.54 -15.92
CA GLY A 38 0.94 1.89 -17.12
C GLY A 38 -0.46 1.28 -17.13
N PRO A 39 -1.30 1.67 -18.12
CA PRO A 39 -2.72 1.29 -18.16
C PRO A 39 -2.93 -0.23 -18.29
N GLY A 40 -2.15 -0.92 -19.12
CA GLY A 40 -2.30 -2.38 -19.31
C GLY A 40 -1.99 -3.21 -18.07
N GLU A 41 -1.02 -2.79 -17.25
CA GLU A 41 -0.71 -3.43 -15.97
C GLU A 41 -1.80 -3.16 -14.93
N LEU A 42 -2.35 -1.95 -14.92
CA LEU A 42 -3.41 -1.57 -14.00
C LEU A 42 -4.69 -2.40 -14.24
N ASP A 43 -5.08 -2.58 -15.50
CA ASP A 43 -6.25 -3.39 -15.85
C ASP A 43 -6.10 -4.85 -15.44
N GLN A 44 -4.91 -5.43 -15.66
CA GLN A 44 -4.59 -6.78 -15.22
C GLN A 44 -4.63 -6.91 -13.69
N ALA A 45 -4.05 -5.94 -12.97
CA ALA A 45 -4.05 -5.94 -11.51
C ALA A 45 -5.48 -5.81 -10.95
N LEU A 46 -6.33 -4.97 -11.55
CA LEU A 46 -7.73 -4.80 -11.16
C LEU A 46 -8.57 -6.06 -11.47
N ALA A 47 -8.33 -6.73 -12.60
CA ALA A 47 -8.95 -8.00 -12.91
C ALA A 47 -8.57 -9.07 -11.88
N GLY A 48 -7.29 -9.17 -11.52
CA GLY A 48 -6.80 -10.07 -10.49
C GLY A 48 -7.39 -9.78 -9.10
N LEU A 49 -7.50 -8.50 -8.74
CA LEU A 49 -8.14 -8.05 -7.48
C LEU A 49 -9.60 -8.52 -7.41
N ARG A 50 -10.38 -8.30 -8.47
CA ARG A 50 -11.80 -8.68 -8.54
C ARG A 50 -11.97 -10.20 -8.53
N SER A 51 -11.11 -10.92 -9.23
CA SER A 51 -11.14 -12.39 -9.22
C SER A 51 -10.80 -12.97 -7.84
N GLY A 52 -9.91 -12.33 -7.09
CA GLY A 52 -9.47 -12.82 -5.79
C GLY A 52 -10.35 -12.41 -4.61
N LEU A 53 -10.95 -11.21 -4.65
CA LEU A 53 -11.67 -10.62 -3.52
C LEU A 53 -13.15 -10.28 -3.80
N GLY A 54 -13.59 -10.42 -5.06
CA GLY A 54 -14.96 -10.15 -5.50
C GLY A 54 -15.13 -8.81 -6.24
N GLY A 55 -16.26 -8.66 -6.93
CA GLY A 55 -16.55 -7.52 -7.81
C GLY A 55 -16.70 -6.15 -7.14
N SER A 56 -16.84 -6.11 -5.80
CA SER A 56 -16.86 -4.85 -5.04
C SER A 56 -15.48 -4.19 -4.91
N TRP A 57 -14.41 -4.90 -5.29
CA TRP A 57 -13.05 -4.38 -5.19
C TRP A 57 -12.63 -3.63 -6.45
N HIS A 58 -12.15 -2.41 -6.25
CA HIS A 58 -11.68 -1.50 -7.27
C HIS A 58 -10.49 -0.65 -6.77
N LEU A 59 -10.00 0.25 -7.63
CA LEU A 59 -8.82 1.09 -7.39
C LEU A 59 -8.86 1.79 -6.02
N VAL A 60 -9.93 2.54 -5.76
CA VAL A 60 -10.14 3.27 -4.50
C VAL A 60 -10.08 2.35 -3.28
N THR A 61 -10.80 1.22 -3.28
CA THR A 61 -10.80 0.29 -2.14
C THR A 61 -9.44 -0.38 -1.92
N ALA A 62 -8.68 -0.63 -2.99
CA ALA A 62 -7.32 -1.18 -2.88
C ALA A 62 -6.37 -0.17 -2.22
N PHE A 63 -6.42 1.10 -2.64
CA PHE A 63 -5.63 2.18 -2.04
C PHE A 63 -6.03 2.45 -0.58
N GLN A 64 -7.33 2.50 -0.28
CA GLN A 64 -7.83 2.66 1.08
C GLN A 64 -7.31 1.54 2.00
N PHE A 65 -7.43 0.28 1.56
CA PHE A 65 -6.89 -0.85 2.30
C PHE A 65 -5.37 -0.73 2.49
N MET A 66 -4.62 -0.47 1.41
CA MET A 66 -3.16 -0.39 1.44
C MET A 66 -2.65 0.76 2.29
N SER A 67 -3.37 1.88 2.41
CA SER A 67 -3.00 3.00 3.29
C SER A 67 -3.13 2.66 4.79
N GLY A 68 -3.82 1.57 5.12
CA GLY A 68 -4.12 1.15 6.49
C GLY A 68 -2.99 0.40 7.20
N GLN A 69 -3.08 0.39 8.53
CA GLN A 69 -2.09 -0.26 9.41
C GLN A 69 -2.08 -1.79 9.28
N GLN A 70 -3.22 -2.40 8.95
CA GLN A 70 -3.31 -3.84 8.66
C GLN A 70 -2.42 -4.23 7.48
N ALA A 71 -2.46 -3.45 6.39
CA ALA A 71 -1.63 -3.72 5.22
C ALA A 71 -0.13 -3.61 5.55
N PHE A 72 0.26 -2.63 6.38
CA PHE A 72 1.63 -2.51 6.87
C PHE A 72 2.12 -3.72 7.68
N PHE A 73 1.31 -4.24 8.61
CA PHE A 73 1.69 -5.44 9.35
C PHE A 73 1.72 -6.68 8.46
N SER A 74 0.75 -6.81 7.57
CA SER A 74 0.67 -7.95 6.64
C SER A 74 1.87 -7.96 5.69
N ALA A 75 2.28 -6.80 5.15
CA ALA A 75 3.47 -6.66 4.32
C ALA A 75 4.76 -7.11 5.05
N GLN A 76 4.85 -6.92 6.37
CA GLN A 76 6.01 -7.36 7.14
C GLN A 76 6.13 -8.88 7.29
N CYS A 77 5.02 -9.61 7.11
CA CYS A 77 4.99 -11.07 7.09
C CYS A 77 5.50 -11.67 5.78
N GLU A 78 5.71 -10.86 4.75
CA GLU A 78 6.29 -11.28 3.48
C GLU A 78 7.82 -11.44 3.59
N VAL A 79 8.43 -12.13 2.63
CA VAL A 79 9.88 -12.32 2.53
C VAL A 79 10.51 -11.52 1.39
N ASP A 80 11.79 -11.18 1.55
CA ASP A 80 12.69 -10.64 0.53
C ASP A 80 12.15 -9.44 -0.27
N THR A 81 12.24 -9.50 -1.60
CA THR A 81 11.86 -8.43 -2.53
C THR A 81 10.35 -8.16 -2.49
N ALA A 82 9.52 -9.19 -2.35
CA ALA A 82 8.08 -9.04 -2.25
C ALA A 82 7.68 -8.22 -1.01
N LYS A 83 8.40 -8.34 0.10
CA LYS A 83 8.20 -7.47 1.27
C LYS A 83 8.50 -6.01 0.95
N SER A 84 9.62 -5.73 0.30
CA SER A 84 10.00 -4.37 -0.09
C SER A 84 8.95 -3.73 -1.00
N ASP A 85 8.45 -4.48 -1.99
CA ASP A 85 7.39 -4.02 -2.90
C ASP A 85 6.08 -3.71 -2.16
N LEU A 86 5.67 -4.56 -1.23
CA LEU A 86 4.45 -4.34 -0.44
C LEU A 86 4.58 -3.16 0.53
N LEU A 87 5.76 -2.95 1.10
CA LEU A 87 6.04 -1.78 1.93
C LEU A 87 6.07 -0.49 1.11
N LEU A 88 6.63 -0.53 -0.11
CA LEU A 88 6.57 0.58 -1.05
C LEU A 88 5.12 0.90 -1.43
N ALA A 89 4.34 -0.11 -1.80
CA ALA A 89 2.92 0.04 -2.12
C ALA A 89 2.13 0.64 -0.94
N HIS A 90 2.39 0.22 0.30
CA HIS A 90 1.80 0.81 1.50
C HIS A 90 2.13 2.31 1.61
N ARG A 91 3.40 2.69 1.45
CA ARG A 91 3.87 4.08 1.54
C ARG A 91 3.24 4.97 0.46
N ILE A 92 3.19 4.48 -0.78
CA ILE A 92 2.53 5.17 -1.89
C ILE A 92 1.04 5.38 -1.59
N ALA A 93 0.34 4.33 -1.16
CA ALA A 93 -1.07 4.42 -0.84
C ALA A 93 -1.35 5.37 0.34
N LYS A 94 -0.48 5.37 1.36
CA LYS A 94 -0.53 6.29 2.49
C LYS A 94 -0.37 7.75 2.04
N ALA A 95 0.62 8.05 1.20
CA ALA A 95 0.84 9.38 0.65
C ALA A 95 -0.34 9.84 -0.22
N ALA A 96 -0.88 8.96 -1.06
CA ALA A 96 -2.06 9.24 -1.88
C ALA A 96 -3.31 9.51 -1.03
N ALA A 97 -3.47 8.81 0.09
CA ALA A 97 -4.56 9.04 1.04
C ALA A 97 -4.43 10.38 1.75
N ASP A 98 -3.22 10.70 2.23
CA ASP A 98 -2.94 11.95 2.94
C ASP A 98 -3.10 13.17 2.01
N ALA A 99 -2.81 13.01 0.72
CA ALA A 99 -3.04 14.02 -0.33
C ALA A 99 -4.52 14.09 -0.81
N GLN A 100 -5.41 13.26 -0.27
CA GLN A 100 -6.80 13.10 -0.74
C GLN A 100 -6.91 12.77 -2.24
N ALA A 101 -5.86 12.20 -2.84
CA ALA A 101 -5.82 11.88 -4.27
C ALA A 101 -6.73 10.68 -4.61
N ILE A 102 -6.91 9.76 -3.66
CA ILE A 102 -7.74 8.56 -3.84
C ILE A 102 -9.21 8.93 -4.09
N THR A 103 -9.70 10.02 -3.49
CA THR A 103 -11.10 10.46 -3.61
C THR A 103 -11.36 11.39 -4.79
N ARG A 104 -10.31 11.90 -5.43
CA ARG A 104 -10.41 12.85 -6.56
C ARG A 104 -10.60 12.18 -7.93
N LEU A 105 -10.64 10.85 -7.99
CA LEU A 105 -10.97 9.98 -9.15
C LEU A 105 -10.15 10.16 -10.44
N ASP A 106 -9.36 11.23 -10.59
CA ASP A 106 -8.48 11.42 -11.73
C ASP A 106 -7.25 10.52 -11.62
N LEU A 107 -7.11 9.60 -12.57
CA LEU A 107 -6.01 8.65 -12.64
C LEU A 107 -4.66 9.34 -12.92
N GLU A 108 -4.65 10.45 -13.66
CA GLU A 108 -3.42 11.20 -13.93
C GLU A 108 -2.89 11.87 -12.66
N VAL A 109 -3.79 12.50 -11.90
CA VAL A 109 -3.46 13.08 -10.58
C VAL A 109 -3.00 12.00 -9.62
N LEU A 110 -3.71 10.87 -9.56
CA LEU A 110 -3.31 9.74 -8.71
C LEU A 110 -1.93 9.22 -9.10
N ARG A 111 -1.65 9.06 -10.40
CA ARG A 111 -0.34 8.61 -10.89
C ARG A 111 0.77 9.60 -10.54
N ALA A 112 0.54 10.90 -10.71
CA ALA A 112 1.49 11.94 -10.35
C ALA A 112 1.84 11.90 -8.85
N VAL A 113 0.84 11.80 -7.98
CA VAL A 113 1.03 11.68 -6.53
C VAL A 113 1.76 10.39 -6.17
N CYS A 114 1.43 9.27 -6.83
CA CYS A 114 2.13 8.01 -6.62
C CYS A 114 3.60 8.08 -7.06
N ALA A 115 3.89 8.76 -8.17
CA ALA A 115 5.25 8.92 -8.68
C ALA A 115 6.10 9.77 -7.73
N GLU A 116 5.55 10.90 -7.26
CA GLU A 116 6.20 11.75 -6.26
C GLU A 116 6.45 10.98 -4.95
N ALA A 117 5.46 10.20 -4.50
CA ALA A 117 5.60 9.38 -3.30
C ALA A 117 6.71 8.32 -3.45
N LYS A 118 6.81 7.66 -4.61
CA LYS A 118 7.89 6.70 -4.90
C LYS A 118 9.26 7.38 -4.81
N VAL A 119 9.42 8.53 -5.45
CA VAL A 119 10.68 9.29 -5.45
C VAL A 119 11.08 9.72 -4.03
N LYS A 120 10.13 10.19 -3.21
CA LYS A 120 10.42 10.55 -1.79
C LYS A 120 10.88 9.35 -0.97
N VAL A 121 10.28 8.20 -1.21
CA VAL A 121 10.64 6.94 -0.53
C VAL A 121 12.04 6.49 -0.94
N GLU A 122 12.40 6.57 -2.22
CA GLU A 122 13.73 6.22 -2.73
C GLU A 122 14.82 7.13 -2.15
N HIS A 123 14.58 8.46 -2.11
CA HIS A 123 15.53 9.40 -1.49
C HIS A 123 15.72 9.15 0.01
N SER A 124 14.63 8.88 0.75
CA SER A 124 14.74 8.58 2.19
C SER A 124 15.53 7.31 2.50
N VAL A 125 15.58 6.34 1.57
CA VAL A 125 16.42 5.15 1.72
C VAL A 125 17.88 5.49 1.45
N ALA A 126 18.16 6.22 0.36
CA ALA A 126 19.52 6.66 0.02
C ALA A 126 20.14 7.55 1.10
N ASP A 127 19.36 8.45 1.71
CA ASP A 127 19.82 9.32 2.79
C ASP A 127 20.17 8.55 4.07
N VAL A 128 19.45 7.47 4.37
CA VAL A 128 19.74 6.60 5.52
C VAL A 128 21.00 5.77 5.28
N GLU A 129 21.23 5.30 4.06
CA GLU A 129 22.44 4.56 3.68
C GLU A 129 23.68 5.47 3.67
N ALA A 130 23.55 6.73 3.23
CA ALA A 130 24.64 7.71 3.24
C ALA A 130 25.05 8.17 4.65
N GLN A 131 24.16 8.07 5.65
CA GLN A 131 24.43 8.45 7.04
C GLN A 131 25.03 7.32 7.90
N HIS A 132 25.07 6.09 7.39
CA HIS A 132 25.60 4.91 8.11
C HIS A 132 26.75 4.22 7.36
N GLY A 133 27.30 4.87 6.33
CA GLY A 133 28.50 4.44 5.59
C GLY A 133 29.78 5.05 6.13
#